data_AF-A0A364N6U2-F1
#
_entry.id   AF-A0A364N6U2-F1
#
_cell.length_a   1.000
_cell.length_b   1.000
_cell.length_c   1.000
_cell.angle_alpha   90.00
_cell.angle_beta   90.00
_cell.angle_gamma   90.00
#
_symmetry.space_group_name_H-M   'P 1'
#
loop_
_entity.id
_entity.type
_entity.pdbx_description
1 polymer ?
#
loop_
_entity_poly.entity_id
_entity_poly.type
_entity_poly.pdbx_seq_one_letter_code
_entity_poly.pdbx_strand_id
1 'polypeptide(L)'
;MHHHLLPTALTLTLLAAIAFAACPRSTLEAITAQYYAAQTNGNTDFPSLSLTVQYTENRQPANITTGILSQPLKIDHFRAQHDTTACAAFSEIIVTDESAPYVIATQLRVSASNSTNSSSSSSSSGGDGGGNSTAALVSEIDTIYTKPGDWLFNATSTLHWASLETWSALPPSLRSSRAVVKSAADAYCDLFSNASVVVPWGTPCARLEGGAYTGKGESSHSSFSTASAFGIFFHMTEALPSYPKMADLSA
;
A
#
# COMPACT_ATOMS: atom_id res chain seq x y z
N MET A 1 -10.88 7.98 74.99
CA MET A 1 -9.97 8.15 73.84
C MET A 1 -10.33 7.07 72.83
N HIS A 2 -11.21 7.36 71.87
CA HIS A 2 -11.57 6.41 70.80
C HIS A 2 -11.29 7.08 69.46
N HIS A 3 -10.28 6.55 68.77
CA HIS A 3 -9.90 6.97 67.42
C HIS A 3 -10.77 6.21 66.41
N HIS A 4 -11.51 6.95 65.58
CA HIS A 4 -12.15 6.42 64.37
C HIS A 4 -11.15 6.48 63.22
N LEU A 5 -10.79 5.31 62.68
CA LEU A 5 -9.99 5.17 61.46
C LEU A 5 -10.93 5.17 60.25
N LEU A 6 -10.78 6.15 59.35
CA LEU A 6 -11.46 6.17 58.05
C LEU A 6 -10.82 5.17 57.08
N PRO A 7 -11.59 4.44 56.26
CA PRO A 7 -11.04 3.60 55.20
C PRO A 7 -10.65 4.48 54.01
N THR A 8 -9.37 4.47 53.65
CA THR A 8 -8.85 5.05 52.41
C THR A 8 -9.25 4.16 51.23
N ALA A 9 -10.20 4.62 50.41
CA ALA A 9 -10.56 3.99 49.15
C ALA A 9 -9.44 4.24 48.13
N LEU A 10 -8.81 3.16 47.65
CA LEU A 10 -7.81 3.19 46.59
C LEU A 10 -8.53 3.27 45.23
N THR A 11 -8.61 4.46 44.64
CA THR A 11 -9.16 4.64 43.28
C THR A 11 -8.13 4.20 42.24
N LEU A 12 -8.38 3.05 41.59
CA LEU A 12 -7.60 2.56 40.45
C LEU A 12 -8.01 3.34 39.20
N THR A 13 -7.23 4.35 38.82
CA THR A 13 -7.40 5.07 37.55
C THR A 13 -6.99 4.17 36.39
N LEU A 14 -7.98 3.66 35.65
CA LEU A 14 -7.77 2.94 34.39
C LEU A 14 -7.33 3.95 33.32
N LEU A 15 -6.05 3.95 32.96
CA LEU A 15 -5.56 4.75 31.84
C LEU A 15 -5.98 4.03 30.55
N ALA A 16 -7.14 4.39 30.01
CA ALA A 16 -7.52 3.97 28.66
C ALA A 16 -6.48 4.57 27.69
N ALA A 17 -5.60 3.72 27.15
CA ALA A 17 -4.76 4.12 26.03
C ALA A 17 -5.71 4.39 24.85
N ILE A 18 -5.99 5.66 24.58
CA ILE A 18 -6.65 6.07 23.35
C ILE A 18 -5.59 5.89 22.27
N ALA A 19 -5.49 4.68 21.72
CA ALA A 19 -4.77 4.45 20.49
C ALA A 19 -5.54 5.20 19.39
N PHE A 20 -5.15 6.44 19.11
CA PHE A 20 -5.54 7.07 17.86
C PHE A 20 -4.97 6.17 16.75
N ALA A 21 -5.83 5.44 16.04
CA ALA A 21 -5.45 4.86 14.77
C ALA A 21 -5.10 6.04 13.87
N ALA A 22 -3.81 6.38 13.78
CA ALA A 22 -3.31 7.56 13.07
C ALA A 22 -3.62 7.50 11.56
N CYS A 23 -4.11 6.36 11.06
CA CYS A 23 -4.48 6.17 9.67
C CYS A 23 -5.57 5.08 9.52
N PRO A 24 -6.86 5.43 9.68
CA PRO A 24 -7.96 4.52 9.36
C PRO A 24 -7.88 4.07 7.91
N ARG A 25 -8.30 2.82 7.62
CA ARG A 25 -8.30 2.28 6.24
C ARG A 25 -9.08 3.18 5.27
N SER A 26 -10.23 3.70 5.69
CA SER A 26 -11.04 4.62 4.88
C SER A 26 -10.30 5.90 4.48
N THR A 27 -9.35 6.36 5.31
CA THR A 27 -8.49 7.50 4.98
C THR A 27 -7.50 7.13 3.87
N LEU A 28 -6.89 5.95 3.94
CA LEU A 28 -5.98 5.46 2.89
C LEU A 28 -6.71 5.17 1.57
N GLU A 29 -7.94 4.66 1.64
CA GLU A 29 -8.82 4.47 0.47
C GLU A 29 -9.15 5.81 -0.20
N ALA A 30 -9.51 6.85 0.58
CA ALA A 30 -9.75 8.18 0.06
C ALA A 30 -8.49 8.80 -0.58
N ILE A 31 -7.32 8.66 0.06
CA ILE A 31 -6.04 9.16 -0.46
C ILE A 31 -5.68 8.47 -1.77
N THR A 32 -5.81 7.15 -1.85
CA THR A 32 -5.49 6.39 -3.08
C THR A 32 -6.47 6.69 -4.22
N ALA A 33 -7.73 6.98 -3.92
CA ALA A 33 -8.69 7.47 -4.92
C ALA A 33 -8.31 8.85 -5.47
N GLN A 34 -7.83 9.76 -4.60
CA GLN A 34 -7.32 11.06 -5.05
C GLN A 34 -6.06 10.92 -5.91
N TYR A 35 -5.12 10.06 -5.51
CA TYR A 35 -3.92 9.76 -6.30
C TYR A 35 -4.27 9.16 -7.67
N TYR A 36 -5.21 8.20 -7.72
CA TYR A 36 -5.71 7.63 -8.97
C TYR A 36 -6.29 8.71 -9.90
N ALA A 37 -7.15 9.59 -9.37
CA ALA A 37 -7.71 10.70 -10.14
C ALA A 37 -6.64 11.68 -10.61
N ALA A 38 -5.63 11.96 -9.77
CA ALA A 38 -4.50 12.82 -10.11
C ALA A 38 -3.70 12.24 -11.30
N GLN A 39 -3.29 10.97 -11.21
CA GLN A 39 -2.55 10.28 -12.28
C GLN A 39 -3.35 10.14 -13.58
N THR A 40 -4.66 9.89 -13.49
CA THR A 40 -5.54 9.80 -14.66
C THR A 40 -5.54 11.12 -15.45
N ASN A 41 -5.52 12.25 -14.75
CA ASN A 41 -5.61 13.59 -15.35
C ASN A 41 -4.25 14.27 -15.58
N GLY A 42 -3.14 13.67 -15.13
CA GLY A 42 -1.83 14.32 -15.13
C GLY A 42 -1.76 15.51 -14.15
N ASN A 43 -2.57 15.48 -13.09
CA ASN A 43 -2.60 16.54 -12.08
C ASN A 43 -1.56 16.25 -11.00
N THR A 44 -0.69 17.23 -10.74
CA THR A 44 0.42 17.10 -9.78
C THR A 44 0.08 17.64 -8.40
N ASP A 45 -1.22 17.87 -8.16
CA ASP A 45 -1.79 18.36 -6.92
C ASP A 45 -3.12 17.63 -6.67
N PHE A 46 -3.40 17.32 -5.40
CA PHE A 46 -4.63 16.70 -4.95
C PHE A 46 -4.84 16.96 -3.44
N PRO A 47 -6.08 16.88 -2.92
CA PRO A 47 -6.42 17.43 -1.60
C PRO A 47 -5.56 16.94 -0.42
N SER A 48 -5.12 15.69 -0.44
CA SER A 48 -4.28 15.10 0.61
C SER A 48 -2.78 15.15 0.32
N LEU A 49 -2.30 15.93 -0.67
CA LEU A 49 -0.88 16.07 -0.96
C LEU A 49 -0.22 17.09 -0.01
N SER A 50 0.94 16.74 0.55
CA SER A 50 1.74 17.71 1.31
C SER A 50 2.41 18.74 0.38
N LEU A 51 2.45 20.00 0.80
CA LEU A 51 3.20 21.07 0.10
C LEU A 51 4.72 20.81 0.03
N THR A 52 5.24 19.95 0.92
CA THR A 52 6.64 19.55 0.96
C THR A 52 6.79 18.05 0.71
N VAL A 53 6.00 17.50 -0.21
CA VAL A 53 6.06 16.09 -0.57
C VAL A 53 7.45 15.72 -1.11
N GLN A 54 7.99 14.62 -0.60
CA GLN A 54 9.18 13.98 -1.19
C GLN A 54 8.73 13.12 -2.37
N TYR A 55 9.31 13.36 -3.54
CA TYR A 55 8.91 12.68 -4.78
C TYR A 55 10.10 11.97 -5.42
N THR A 56 9.97 10.67 -5.67
CA THR A 56 10.97 9.86 -6.35
C THR A 56 10.37 9.08 -7.51
N GLU A 57 11.14 8.97 -8.59
CA GLU A 57 10.85 8.10 -9.72
C GLU A 57 12.04 7.21 -10.02
N ASN A 58 11.79 5.90 -10.19
CA ASN A 58 12.81 4.92 -10.52
C ASN A 58 14.05 5.05 -9.62
N ARG A 59 13.80 5.22 -8.31
CA ARG A 59 14.79 5.34 -7.22
C ARG A 59 15.64 6.61 -7.24
N GLN A 60 15.24 7.63 -7.99
CA GLN A 60 15.93 8.92 -8.04
C GLN A 60 14.98 10.04 -7.60
N PRO A 61 15.49 11.10 -6.93
CA PRO A 61 14.72 12.32 -6.73
C PRO A 61 14.20 12.85 -8.06
N ALA A 62 12.91 13.18 -8.11
CA ALA A 62 12.26 13.67 -9.31
C ALA A 62 11.45 14.95 -9.01
N ASN A 63 11.07 15.68 -10.06
CA ASN A 63 10.16 16.81 -9.93
C ASN A 63 8.74 16.35 -10.28
N ILE A 64 7.83 16.45 -9.30
CA ILE A 64 6.43 16.05 -9.43
C ILE A 64 5.72 16.79 -10.58
N THR A 65 6.13 18.01 -10.92
CA THR A 65 5.50 18.82 -11.99
C THR A 65 5.92 18.44 -13.41
N THR A 66 6.90 17.55 -13.56
CA THR A 66 7.42 17.11 -14.87
C THR A 66 7.51 15.59 -14.99
N GLY A 67 7.24 14.87 -13.91
CA GLY A 67 7.35 13.42 -13.81
C GLY A 67 6.15 12.66 -14.38
N ILE A 68 6.09 11.36 -14.13
CA ILE A 68 5.01 10.48 -14.56
C ILE A 68 3.64 10.94 -14.04
N LEU A 69 3.57 11.51 -12.82
CA LEU A 69 2.31 12.04 -12.27
C LEU A 69 1.78 13.26 -13.03
N SER A 70 2.63 14.00 -13.73
CA SER A 70 2.22 15.14 -14.57
C SER A 70 1.71 14.72 -15.95
N GLN A 71 1.74 13.43 -16.26
CA GLN A 71 1.29 12.89 -17.54
C GLN A 71 -0.11 12.29 -17.38
N PRO A 72 -1.12 12.71 -18.16
CA PRO A 72 -2.42 12.06 -18.15
C PRO A 72 -2.28 10.65 -18.71
N LEU A 73 -2.72 9.65 -17.95
CA LEU A 73 -2.67 8.25 -18.34
C LEU A 73 -4.08 7.66 -18.41
N LYS A 74 -4.39 6.96 -19.50
CA LYS A 74 -5.58 6.11 -19.58
C LYS A 74 -5.31 4.82 -18.80
N ILE A 75 -5.68 4.80 -17.53
CA ILE A 75 -5.46 3.66 -16.64
C ILE A 75 -6.44 2.53 -16.98
N ASP A 76 -5.94 1.37 -17.36
CA ASP A 76 -6.75 0.18 -17.67
C ASP A 76 -6.91 -0.77 -16.47
N HIS A 77 -5.99 -0.67 -15.50
CA HIS A 77 -6.08 -1.39 -14.22
C HIS A 77 -5.52 -0.53 -13.09
N PHE A 78 -6.23 -0.51 -11.97
CA PHE A 78 -5.79 0.09 -10.72
C PHE A 78 -6.14 -0.82 -9.55
N ARG A 79 -5.17 -1.08 -8.68
CA ARG A 79 -5.42 -1.66 -7.36
C ARG A 79 -4.55 -0.98 -6.31
N ALA A 80 -5.02 -0.98 -5.07
CA ALA A 80 -4.28 -0.45 -3.94
C ALA A 80 -4.39 -1.37 -2.70
N GLN A 81 -3.32 -1.41 -1.92
CA GLN A 81 -3.21 -2.04 -0.60
C GLN A 81 -2.97 -0.96 0.44
N HIS A 82 -3.45 -1.16 1.67
CA HIS A 82 -3.55 -0.11 2.68
C HIS A 82 -2.97 -0.60 4.03
N ASP A 83 -1.74 -0.21 4.36
CA ASP A 83 -1.09 -0.49 5.64
C ASP A 83 -1.50 0.58 6.68
N THR A 84 -2.51 0.24 7.48
CA THR A 84 -3.04 1.06 8.59
C THR A 84 -2.03 1.24 9.72
N THR A 85 -1.06 0.34 9.85
CA THR A 85 -0.03 0.38 10.91
C THR A 85 1.12 1.31 10.53
N ALA A 86 1.56 1.25 9.27
CA ALA A 86 2.63 2.12 8.76
C ALA A 86 2.10 3.45 8.18
N CYS A 87 0.78 3.65 8.16
CA CYS A 87 0.13 4.80 7.53
C CYS A 87 0.57 4.96 6.06
N ALA A 88 0.48 3.88 5.29
CA ALA A 88 1.03 3.83 3.95
C ALA A 88 0.09 3.08 2.99
N ALA A 89 0.16 3.42 1.70
CA ALA A 89 -0.58 2.71 0.66
C ALA A 89 0.31 2.37 -0.52
N PHE A 90 0.18 1.16 -1.03
CA PHE A 90 0.85 0.71 -2.26
C PHE A 90 -0.18 0.58 -3.36
N SER A 91 0.11 1.07 -4.57
CA SER A 91 -0.76 0.90 -5.73
C SER A 91 -0.02 0.32 -6.93
N GLU A 92 -0.75 -0.47 -7.73
CA GLU A 92 -0.35 -0.89 -9.07
C GLU A 92 -1.28 -0.25 -10.09
N ILE A 93 -0.69 0.37 -11.11
CA ILE A 93 -1.36 0.94 -12.29
C ILE A 93 -0.83 0.23 -13.53
N ILE A 94 -1.74 -0.22 -14.40
CA ILE A 94 -1.38 -0.74 -15.73
C ILE A 94 -2.04 0.13 -16.79
N VAL A 95 -1.22 0.57 -17.73
CA VAL A 95 -1.60 1.38 -18.89
C VAL A 95 -1.20 0.60 -20.14
N THR A 96 -2.18 0.28 -20.97
CA THR A 96 -2.00 -0.49 -22.22
C THR A 96 -2.14 0.38 -23.47
N ASP A 97 -2.22 1.71 -23.31
CA ASP A 97 -2.13 2.66 -24.42
C ASP A 97 -0.83 2.42 -25.20
N GLU A 98 -0.94 2.07 -26.48
CA GLU A 98 0.21 1.72 -27.32
C GLU A 98 1.21 2.88 -27.50
N SER A 99 0.74 4.13 -27.36
CA SER A 99 1.61 5.31 -27.50
C SER A 99 2.48 5.56 -26.27
N ALA A 100 2.01 5.12 -25.10
CA ALA A 100 2.69 5.31 -23.82
C ALA A 100 2.28 4.23 -22.80
N PRO A 101 2.66 2.95 -23.00
CA PRO A 101 2.25 1.89 -22.10
C PRO A 101 3.18 1.86 -20.88
N TYR A 102 2.59 1.57 -19.71
CA TYR A 102 3.30 1.51 -18.44
C TYR A 102 2.78 0.41 -17.53
N VAL A 103 3.66 -0.13 -16.70
CA VAL A 103 3.29 -0.79 -15.44
C VAL A 103 3.97 0.00 -14.33
N ILE A 104 3.17 0.58 -13.44
CA ILE A 104 3.58 1.55 -12.43
C ILE A 104 3.25 0.99 -11.04
N ALA A 105 4.23 1.00 -10.16
CA ALA A 105 4.10 0.72 -8.74
C ALA A 105 4.38 2.00 -7.95
N THR A 106 3.50 2.35 -7.01
CA THR A 106 3.64 3.57 -6.22
C THR A 106 3.41 3.30 -4.75
N GLN A 107 4.32 3.75 -3.90
CA GLN A 107 4.19 3.78 -2.45
C GLN A 107 3.90 5.21 -1.99
N LEU A 108 2.74 5.40 -1.36
CA LEU A 108 2.37 6.61 -0.64
C LEU A 108 2.68 6.42 0.84
N ARG A 109 3.34 7.40 1.47
CA ARG A 109 3.43 7.48 2.94
C ARG A 109 2.65 8.67 3.45
N VAL A 110 1.84 8.44 4.48
CA VAL A 110 0.92 9.40 5.04
C VAL A 110 1.39 9.80 6.43
N SER A 111 1.58 11.10 6.62
CA SER A 111 1.94 11.70 7.90
C SER A 111 0.81 12.59 8.40
N ALA A 112 0.69 12.69 9.71
CA ALA A 112 -0.22 13.64 10.33
C ALA A 112 0.33 15.06 10.15
N SER A 113 -0.45 15.96 9.56
CA SER A 113 -0.09 17.36 9.38
C SER A 113 -0.42 18.22 10.60
N ASN A 114 0.60 18.55 11.39
CA ASN A 114 0.49 19.61 12.41
C ASN A 114 0.54 20.99 11.72
N SER A 115 -0.49 21.41 10.99
CA SER A 115 -0.63 22.84 10.65
C SER A 115 -2.00 23.27 10.14
N THR A 116 -2.53 24.28 10.83
CA THR A 116 -3.27 25.51 10.48
C THR A 116 -3.60 25.89 9.03
N ASN A 117 -3.26 25.11 8.01
CA ASN A 117 -3.62 25.35 6.61
C ASN A 117 -4.71 24.39 6.12
N SER A 118 -5.65 24.05 7.00
CA SER A 118 -6.96 23.55 6.54
C SER A 118 -7.69 24.73 5.91
N SER A 119 -7.63 24.84 4.58
CA SER A 119 -8.69 25.45 3.78
C SER A 119 -9.94 24.58 3.96
N SER A 120 -10.53 24.72 5.15
CA SER A 120 -11.74 24.08 5.59
C SER A 120 -12.90 24.65 4.79
N SER A 121 -13.16 24.07 3.62
CA SER A 121 -14.52 24.02 3.07
C SER A 121 -15.29 22.96 3.86
N SER A 122 -15.52 23.28 5.13
CA SER A 122 -16.41 22.52 6.00
C SER A 122 -17.84 22.75 5.53
N SER A 123 -18.38 21.78 4.79
CA SER A 123 -19.82 21.54 4.75
C SER A 123 -20.09 20.35 5.68
N SER A 124 -20.20 20.68 6.96
CA SER A 124 -20.51 19.73 8.02
C SER A 124 -21.99 19.33 7.98
N SER A 125 -22.25 18.05 8.18
CA SER A 125 -23.48 17.56 8.80
C SER A 125 -23.15 16.31 9.60
N GLY A 126 -23.30 16.42 10.92
CA GLY A 126 -23.04 15.37 11.90
C GLY A 126 -21.84 15.68 12.78
N GLY A 127 -22.09 16.19 13.99
CA GLY A 127 -21.06 16.58 14.95
C GLY A 127 -20.48 15.40 15.72
N ASP A 128 -19.22 15.54 16.11
CA ASP A 128 -18.62 14.90 17.28
C ASP A 128 -17.55 15.83 17.87
N GLY A 129 -17.36 15.74 19.19
CA GLY A 129 -16.62 16.69 20.02
C GLY A 129 -15.19 16.99 19.56
N GLY A 130 -14.76 18.24 19.80
CA GLY A 130 -13.49 18.79 19.36
C GLY A 130 -12.26 17.98 19.77
N GLY A 131 -11.73 17.21 18.83
CA GLY A 131 -10.32 16.88 18.72
C GLY A 131 -9.73 17.64 17.53
N ASN A 132 -8.57 18.25 17.70
CA ASN A 132 -7.79 18.86 16.61
C ASN A 132 -7.59 17.78 15.51
N SER A 133 -8.38 17.81 14.44
CA SER A 133 -8.25 16.86 13.32
C SER A 133 -7.00 17.22 12.54
N THR A 134 -5.88 16.63 12.97
CA THR A 134 -4.62 16.67 12.24
C THR A 134 -4.85 16.01 10.88
N ALA A 135 -4.89 16.80 9.80
CA ALA A 135 -5.17 16.28 8.47
C ALA A 135 -4.10 15.25 8.07
N ALA A 136 -4.52 14.10 7.55
CA ALA A 136 -3.62 13.08 7.03
C ALA A 136 -3.16 13.51 5.63
N LEU A 137 -1.85 13.76 5.47
CA LEU A 137 -1.26 14.20 4.21
C LEU A 137 -0.21 13.22 3.71
N VAL A 138 -0.15 13.04 2.39
CA VAL A 138 0.89 12.30 1.68
C VAL A 138 2.19 13.10 1.75
N SER A 139 3.14 12.63 2.55
CA SER A 139 4.45 13.24 2.74
C SER A 139 5.53 12.69 1.81
N GLU A 140 5.30 11.49 1.25
CA GLU A 140 6.23 10.83 0.32
C GLU A 140 5.45 10.07 -0.74
N ILE A 141 5.90 10.18 -1.98
CA ILE A 141 5.45 9.40 -3.14
C ILE A 141 6.70 8.79 -3.77
N ASP A 142 6.86 7.48 -3.66
CA ASP A 142 7.90 6.73 -4.35
C ASP A 142 7.28 5.93 -5.49
N THR A 143 7.66 6.24 -6.72
CA THR A 143 7.11 5.60 -7.92
C THR A 143 8.20 4.88 -8.70
N ILE A 144 7.91 3.65 -9.09
CA ILE A 144 8.73 2.86 -10.00
C ILE A 144 7.84 2.42 -11.15
N TYR A 145 8.30 2.64 -12.37
CA TYR A 145 7.55 2.24 -13.56
C TYR A 145 8.45 1.59 -14.60
N THR A 146 7.84 0.69 -15.35
CA THR A 146 8.44 0.05 -16.52
C THR A 146 7.69 0.45 -17.77
N LYS A 147 8.38 0.44 -18.91
CA LYS A 147 7.90 0.89 -20.22
C LYS A 147 8.58 0.11 -21.36
N PRO A 148 8.21 0.34 -22.63
CA PRO A 148 8.87 -0.32 -23.76
C PRO A 148 10.40 -0.13 -23.74
N GLY A 149 11.12 -1.23 -23.89
CA GLY A 149 12.58 -1.28 -23.79
C GLY A 149 13.10 -1.87 -22.48
N ASP A 150 12.27 -1.92 -21.42
CA ASP A 150 12.62 -2.57 -20.16
C ASP A 150 12.54 -4.09 -20.26
N TRP A 151 13.33 -4.80 -19.45
CA TRP A 151 13.42 -6.26 -19.48
C TRP A 151 12.06 -6.91 -19.23
N LEU A 152 11.71 -7.85 -20.13
CA LEU A 152 10.44 -8.57 -20.18
C LEU A 152 9.18 -7.73 -20.33
N PHE A 153 9.24 -6.40 -20.44
CA PHE A 153 8.04 -5.55 -20.40
C PHE A 153 6.95 -5.93 -21.41
N ASN A 154 5.73 -6.18 -20.91
CA ASN A 154 4.52 -6.39 -21.70
C ASN A 154 3.27 -5.99 -20.91
N ALA A 155 2.82 -4.74 -21.04
CA ALA A 155 1.66 -4.21 -20.31
C ALA A 155 0.35 -4.98 -20.57
N THR A 156 0.10 -5.40 -21.82
CA THR A 156 -1.13 -6.15 -22.17
C THR A 156 -1.17 -7.52 -21.50
N SER A 157 -0.04 -8.23 -21.47
CA SER A 157 0.06 -9.51 -20.77
C SER A 157 0.00 -9.34 -19.26
N THR A 158 0.62 -8.28 -18.71
CA THR A 158 0.48 -7.93 -17.29
C THR A 158 -0.99 -7.68 -16.94
N LEU A 159 -1.71 -6.88 -17.73
CA LEU A 159 -3.13 -6.61 -17.55
C LEU A 159 -3.95 -7.91 -17.56
N HIS A 160 -3.69 -8.79 -18.53
CA HIS A 160 -4.40 -10.07 -18.61
C HIS A 160 -4.31 -10.85 -17.30
N TRP A 161 -3.10 -11.07 -16.78
CA TRP A 161 -2.92 -11.85 -15.56
C TRP A 161 -3.40 -11.13 -14.30
N ALA A 162 -3.10 -9.83 -14.16
CA ALA A 162 -3.55 -9.04 -13.02
C ALA A 162 -5.09 -8.99 -12.94
N SER A 163 -5.79 -8.98 -14.07
CA SER A 163 -7.27 -8.98 -14.12
C SER A 163 -7.91 -10.29 -13.63
N LEU A 164 -7.15 -11.39 -13.60
CA LEU A 164 -7.62 -12.69 -13.11
C LEU A 164 -7.46 -12.83 -11.59
N GLU A 165 -6.65 -11.98 -10.97
CA GLU A 165 -6.43 -11.99 -9.54
C GLU A 165 -7.60 -11.31 -8.80
N THR A 166 -7.87 -11.78 -7.59
CA THR A 166 -8.77 -11.08 -6.66
C THR A 166 -7.90 -10.59 -5.52
N TRP A 167 -8.15 -9.40 -5.01
CA TRP A 167 -7.33 -8.79 -3.95
C TRP A 167 -8.19 -8.31 -2.78
N SER A 168 -9.27 -9.04 -2.49
CA SER A 168 -10.12 -8.75 -1.33
C SER A 168 -9.38 -8.98 -0.03
N ALA A 169 -9.72 -8.21 1.00
CA ALA A 169 -9.21 -8.43 2.35
C ALA A 169 -9.58 -9.84 2.83
N LEU A 170 -8.60 -10.56 3.38
CA LEU A 170 -8.84 -11.88 3.97
C LEU A 170 -9.73 -11.78 5.21
N PRO A 171 -10.52 -12.81 5.56
CA PRO A 171 -11.11 -12.95 6.87
C PRO A 171 -10.05 -12.89 7.98
N PRO A 172 -10.30 -12.29 9.16
CA PRO A 172 -9.30 -12.18 10.22
C PRO A 172 -8.65 -13.51 10.64
N SER A 173 -9.42 -14.61 10.61
CA SER A 173 -8.93 -15.95 10.95
C SER A 173 -7.92 -16.53 9.94
N LEU A 174 -7.80 -15.92 8.77
CA LEU A 174 -6.92 -16.33 7.68
C LEU A 174 -5.75 -15.38 7.47
N ARG A 175 -5.63 -14.32 8.28
CA ARG A 175 -4.55 -13.33 8.18
C ARG A 175 -3.35 -13.80 8.99
N SER A 176 -2.21 -13.92 8.32
CA SER A 176 -0.91 -14.02 8.99
C SER A 176 -0.60 -12.72 9.73
N SER A 177 0.11 -12.82 10.86
CA SER A 177 0.52 -11.62 11.59
C SER A 177 1.47 -10.75 10.76
N ARG A 178 1.50 -9.43 11.00
CA ARG A 178 2.43 -8.51 10.33
C ARG A 178 3.88 -8.96 10.43
N ALA A 179 4.28 -9.51 11.56
CA ALA A 179 5.64 -10.02 11.77
C ALA A 179 5.96 -11.21 10.84
N VAL A 180 5.00 -12.12 10.64
CA VAL A 180 5.14 -13.26 9.72
C VAL A 180 5.28 -12.76 8.28
N VAL A 181 4.37 -11.90 7.82
CA VAL A 181 4.40 -11.36 6.45
C VAL A 181 5.71 -10.61 6.18
N LYS A 182 6.17 -9.80 7.14
CA LYS A 182 7.44 -9.08 7.02
C LYS A 182 8.64 -10.04 6.97
N SER A 183 8.71 -11.01 7.89
CA SER A 183 9.84 -11.96 7.92
C SER A 183 9.97 -12.76 6.62
N ALA A 184 8.83 -13.09 6.04
CA ALA A 184 8.77 -13.75 4.77
C ALA A 184 9.31 -12.82 3.66
N ALA A 185 8.83 -11.57 3.61
CA ALA A 185 9.24 -10.59 2.58
C ALA A 185 10.74 -10.27 2.68
N ASP A 186 11.27 -10.15 3.89
CA ASP A 186 12.70 -9.96 4.16
C ASP A 186 13.51 -11.16 3.61
N ALA A 187 13.08 -12.40 3.89
CA ALA A 187 13.73 -13.60 3.35
C ALA A 187 13.74 -13.63 1.81
N TYR A 188 12.65 -13.19 1.17
CA TYR A 188 12.60 -13.05 -0.29
C TYR A 188 13.62 -12.04 -0.81
N CYS A 189 13.78 -10.89 -0.14
CA CYS A 189 14.77 -9.88 -0.51
C CYS A 189 16.20 -10.39 -0.30
N ASP A 190 16.44 -11.09 0.82
CA ASP A 190 17.74 -11.65 1.16
C ASP A 190 18.19 -12.71 0.15
N LEU A 191 17.25 -13.46 -0.45
CA LEU A 191 17.51 -14.47 -1.48
C LEU A 191 18.35 -13.93 -2.65
N PHE A 192 18.18 -12.67 -3.03
CA PHE A 192 18.94 -12.05 -4.14
C PHE A 192 20.41 -11.81 -3.79
N SER A 193 20.72 -11.65 -2.51
CA SER A 193 22.10 -11.50 -2.02
C SER A 193 22.71 -12.83 -1.56
N ASN A 194 21.86 -13.79 -1.19
CA ASN A 194 22.25 -15.08 -0.68
C ASN A 194 21.25 -16.16 -1.13
N ALA A 195 21.62 -16.93 -2.16
CA ALA A 195 20.78 -17.99 -2.71
C ALA A 195 20.49 -19.15 -1.76
N SER A 196 21.14 -19.23 -0.59
CA SER A 196 20.87 -20.25 0.44
C SER A 196 19.70 -19.90 1.37
N VAL A 197 19.15 -18.69 1.27
CA VAL A 197 17.99 -18.27 2.08
C VAL A 197 16.77 -19.08 1.68
N VAL A 198 16.06 -19.62 2.68
CA VAL A 198 14.80 -20.35 2.46
C VAL A 198 13.64 -19.37 2.60
N VAL A 199 12.95 -19.13 1.50
CA VAL A 199 11.72 -18.32 1.48
C VAL A 199 10.52 -19.24 1.75
N PRO A 200 9.60 -18.87 2.65
CA PRO A 200 8.38 -19.63 2.91
C PRO A 200 7.37 -19.39 1.78
N TRP A 201 7.60 -20.01 0.61
CA TRP A 201 6.71 -19.89 -0.54
C TRP A 201 5.32 -20.45 -0.26
N GLY A 202 4.27 -19.75 -0.71
CA GLY A 202 2.92 -20.32 -0.80
C GLY A 202 2.88 -21.47 -1.82
N THR A 203 1.92 -22.40 -1.70
CA THR A 203 1.69 -23.44 -2.72
C THR A 203 0.19 -23.66 -2.91
N PRO A 204 -0.35 -23.55 -4.14
CA PRO A 204 0.34 -23.16 -5.38
C PRO A 204 0.81 -21.71 -5.34
N CYS A 205 1.92 -21.39 -6.02
CA CYS A 205 2.37 -20.00 -6.17
C CYS A 205 2.65 -19.70 -7.65
N ALA A 206 2.19 -18.53 -8.09
CA ALA A 206 2.44 -18.01 -9.42
C ALA A 206 3.27 -16.73 -9.33
N ARG A 207 4.00 -16.36 -10.37
CA ARG A 207 4.76 -15.09 -10.45
C ARG A 207 4.42 -14.36 -11.74
N LEU A 208 3.99 -13.11 -11.62
CA LEU A 208 3.77 -12.19 -12.72
C LEU A 208 4.95 -11.23 -12.87
N GLU A 209 5.74 -11.35 -13.93
CA GLU A 209 6.92 -10.49 -14.12
C GLU A 209 7.05 -10.04 -15.57
N GLY A 210 7.02 -8.72 -15.79
CA GLY A 210 7.00 -8.16 -17.15
C GLY A 210 5.81 -8.65 -18.00
N GLY A 211 4.81 -9.29 -17.42
CA GLY A 211 3.73 -9.94 -18.17
C GLY A 211 3.96 -11.44 -18.44
N ALA A 212 5.11 -12.01 -18.05
CA ALA A 212 5.28 -13.45 -17.95
C ALA A 212 4.60 -13.97 -16.67
N TYR A 213 3.77 -15.01 -16.79
CA TYR A 213 3.14 -15.68 -15.65
C TYR A 213 3.69 -17.09 -15.50
N THR A 214 4.51 -17.29 -14.47
CA THR A 214 5.19 -18.54 -14.15
C THR A 214 4.61 -19.17 -12.89
N GLY A 215 4.87 -20.47 -12.63
CA GLY A 215 4.28 -21.16 -11.48
C GLY A 215 2.77 -21.42 -11.62
N LYS A 216 2.37 -22.12 -12.68
CA LYS A 216 0.95 -22.41 -13.01
C LYS A 216 0.27 -23.44 -12.07
N GLY A 217 0.59 -23.41 -10.78
CA GLY A 217 0.00 -24.25 -9.74
C GLY A 217 0.53 -25.68 -9.64
N GLU A 218 1.71 -25.95 -10.20
CA GLU A 218 2.39 -27.24 -10.05
C GLU A 218 3.35 -27.22 -8.84
N SER A 219 3.37 -28.30 -8.06
CA SER A 219 4.19 -28.45 -6.84
C SER A 219 5.70 -28.37 -7.05
N SER A 220 6.16 -28.33 -8.31
CA SER A 220 7.57 -28.23 -8.71
C SER A 220 8.03 -26.79 -9.01
N HIS A 221 7.13 -25.81 -8.96
CA HIS A 221 7.45 -24.42 -9.30
C HIS A 221 7.34 -23.51 -8.07
N SER A 222 8.47 -22.96 -7.63
CA SER A 222 8.57 -22.00 -6.54
C SER A 222 8.65 -20.57 -7.09
N SER A 223 7.54 -19.84 -7.13
CA SER A 223 7.54 -18.45 -7.57
C SER A 223 6.35 -17.65 -7.00
N PHE A 224 6.65 -16.51 -6.37
CA PHE A 224 5.72 -15.63 -5.65
C PHE A 224 5.02 -14.60 -6.55
N SER A 225 3.73 -14.28 -6.33
CA SER A 225 3.00 -13.36 -7.22
C SER A 225 3.24 -11.95 -6.75
N THR A 226 4.13 -11.31 -7.49
CA THR A 226 4.65 -10.00 -7.22
C THR A 226 4.38 -9.22 -8.47
N ALA A 227 3.63 -8.13 -8.37
CA ALA A 227 3.71 -7.09 -9.37
C ALA A 227 5.15 -6.57 -9.39
N SER A 228 6.00 -7.23 -10.19
CA SER A 228 7.41 -6.90 -10.34
C SER A 228 7.51 -5.74 -11.33
N ALA A 229 7.22 -4.53 -10.87
CA ALA A 229 7.86 -3.35 -11.44
C ALA A 229 9.24 -3.26 -10.77
N PHE A 230 10.30 -3.24 -11.56
CA PHE A 230 11.69 -3.41 -11.13
C PHE A 230 12.09 -2.56 -9.91
N GLY A 231 11.94 -3.14 -8.71
CA GLY A 231 12.49 -2.63 -7.46
C GLY A 231 11.46 -2.31 -6.38
N ILE A 232 11.62 -2.97 -5.23
CA ILE A 232 11.08 -2.60 -3.90
C ILE A 232 9.57 -2.33 -3.83
N PHE A 233 8.80 -3.38 -3.57
CA PHE A 233 8.05 -3.63 -2.31
C PHE A 233 7.28 -4.93 -2.52
N PHE A 234 7.78 -6.02 -1.95
CA PHE A 234 7.18 -7.35 -2.03
C PHE A 234 6.18 -7.49 -0.87
N HIS A 235 4.88 -7.49 -1.16
CA HIS A 235 3.89 -7.95 -0.19
C HIS A 235 3.68 -9.44 -0.38
N MET A 236 4.18 -10.25 0.56
CA MET A 236 4.05 -11.71 0.52
C MET A 236 2.62 -12.17 0.74
N THR A 237 1.98 -12.69 -0.30
CA THR A 237 0.70 -13.40 -0.25
C THR A 237 0.91 -14.89 0.00
N GLU A 238 0.35 -15.40 1.08
CA GLU A 238 0.15 -16.84 1.20
C GLU A 238 -1.03 -17.24 0.30
N ALA A 239 -0.79 -18.11 -0.67
CA ALA A 239 -1.85 -18.97 -1.18
C ALA A 239 -2.23 -19.90 -0.03
N LEU A 240 -3.29 -19.57 0.69
CA LEU A 240 -3.80 -20.44 1.75
C LEU A 240 -4.19 -21.77 1.08
N PRO A 241 -3.92 -22.93 1.69
CA PRO A 241 -4.20 -24.26 1.12
C PRO A 241 -5.66 -24.47 0.66
N SER A 242 -6.59 -23.60 1.10
CA SER A 242 -8.01 -23.63 0.80
C SER A 242 -8.55 -22.39 0.06
N TYR A 243 -7.70 -21.44 -0.38
CA TYR A 243 -8.12 -20.28 -1.18
C TYR A 243 -7.40 -20.27 -2.54
N PRO A 244 -8.10 -20.47 -3.66
CA PRO A 244 -7.49 -20.48 -5.00
C PRO A 244 -7.15 -19.07 -5.53
N LYS A 245 -7.06 -18.04 -4.67
CA LYS A 245 -6.97 -16.64 -5.10
C LYS A 245 -6.05 -15.84 -4.17
N MET A 246 -5.28 -14.94 -4.78
CA MET A 246 -4.51 -13.90 -4.11
C MET A 246 -5.40 -13.11 -3.15
N ALA A 247 -4.83 -12.46 -2.13
CA ALA A 247 -5.61 -11.67 -1.19
C ALA A 247 -4.75 -10.63 -0.45
N ASP A 248 -5.40 -9.54 -0.01
CA ASP A 248 -4.76 -8.47 0.76
C ASP A 248 -4.57 -8.91 2.22
N LEU A 249 -3.32 -8.85 2.69
CA LEU A 249 -2.89 -9.16 4.05
C LEU A 249 -2.75 -7.92 4.94
N SER A 250 -2.85 -6.72 4.37
CA SER A 250 -2.77 -5.47 5.10
C SER A 250 -4.12 -5.15 5.76
N ALA A 251 -4.24 -5.40 7.06
CA ALA A 251 -5.35 -4.93 7.88
C ALA A 251 -4.90 -4.69 9.32
#